data_AF-A0A7T1WT12-F1
#
_entry.id   AF-A0A7T1WT12-F1
#
_cell.length_a   1.000
_cell.length_b   1.000
_cell.length_c   1.000
_cell.angle_alpha   90.00
_cell.angle_beta   90.00
_cell.angle_gamma   90.00
#
_symmetry.space_group_name_H-M   'P 1'
#
loop_
_entity.id
_entity.type
_entity.pdbx_description
1 polymer ?
#
loop_
_entity_poly.entity_id
_entity_poly.type
_entity_poly.pdbx_seq_one_letter_code
_entity_poly.pdbx_strand_id
1 'polypeptide(L)'
;MGTVRMYPEPTGEVRMSLSLRFAAGSHDGMIRDHNEDSGYAGPRLLAVADGMGGQAAGEVASSEVISTIVQLDEDIPGSDLLTSLGVAVQRANDQLRVMVEEDPQLEGMGTTLTALLWTGRRLGLVHVGDSRAYLLRDGQLTQITQDHTWVQKLVDEGRITEEEATTHPQRSLLMRALGSGDHVEPDLSIREVRAGDRYLICSDGLPTVVSPQTIEEALASYQGPQETVHDLIQLALRGGGPDNITCIVADVVDVDENDAMGRQLNDTPVVVGAVAESQTPLGGDLGAMRTPAARAAELGRSAGQSVPSQNPGEGFGPPGSGNMGGAGDGSFGRYTEDDFVKHGGGRRWLRRSMWIAMILIIVGGGLYGGYRWTQTQYYVGANDDHIALYRGISQELAGISLNEVYQDRPGVELKYLPGYQRNQVRETIASSSVGEARDKADELEEQAKVCRIIAEQPVEPPADENKKKDEQNKQGDADKNSAQTKDPSDSPSPSPSPKLSEKQQQLAKQCTAP
;
A
#
# COMPACT_ATOMS: atom_id res chain seq x y z
N MET A 1 19.21 -72.95 -36.77
CA MET A 1 19.12 -71.51 -37.10
C MET A 1 18.18 -70.86 -36.09
N GLY A 2 18.73 -70.36 -34.98
CA GLY A 2 17.98 -69.61 -33.99
C GLY A 2 18.16 -68.12 -34.27
N THR A 3 17.12 -67.44 -34.72
CA THR A 3 17.13 -65.99 -34.88
C THR A 3 16.41 -65.35 -33.71
N VAL A 4 17.22 -64.58 -32.97
CA VAL A 4 16.98 -63.86 -31.73
C VAL A 4 15.78 -62.93 -31.84
N ARG A 5 14.83 -63.04 -30.92
CA ARG A 5 13.85 -61.99 -30.61
C ARG A 5 14.63 -60.82 -30.00
N MET A 6 14.79 -59.71 -30.73
CA MET A 6 15.12 -58.43 -30.13
C MET A 6 13.93 -58.01 -29.26
N TYR A 7 14.11 -58.03 -27.94
CA TYR A 7 13.33 -57.16 -27.07
C TYR A 7 13.99 -55.78 -27.15
N PRO A 8 13.25 -54.69 -27.40
CA PRO A 8 13.78 -53.37 -27.21
C PRO A 8 14.14 -53.22 -25.72
N GLU A 9 15.38 -52.85 -25.44
CA GLU A 9 15.79 -52.49 -24.08
C GLU A 9 14.92 -51.32 -23.59
N PRO A 10 14.42 -51.35 -22.34
CA PRO A 10 13.79 -50.18 -21.76
C PRO A 10 14.92 -49.19 -21.43
N THR A 11 15.25 -48.29 -22.36
CA THR A 11 15.93 -47.04 -22.02
C THR A 11 14.93 -46.18 -21.26
N GLY A 12 14.67 -46.54 -20.00
CA GLY A 12 13.92 -45.75 -19.06
C GLY A 12 14.76 -44.55 -18.62
N GLU A 13 14.91 -43.56 -19.50
CA GLU A 13 15.08 -42.19 -19.01
C GLU A 13 13.77 -41.84 -18.30
N VAL A 14 13.74 -42.02 -16.99
CA VAL A 14 12.69 -41.45 -16.15
C VAL A 14 12.78 -39.94 -16.36
N ARG A 15 11.87 -39.39 -17.16
CA ARG A 15 11.74 -37.94 -17.29
C ARG A 15 11.14 -37.41 -16.00
N MET A 16 12.02 -37.14 -15.05
CA MET A 16 11.70 -36.46 -13.80
C MET A 16 11.12 -35.09 -14.14
N SER A 17 9.88 -34.85 -13.72
CA SER A 17 9.19 -33.59 -13.90
C SER A 17 8.94 -32.96 -12.55
N LEU A 18 9.41 -31.72 -12.36
CA LEU A 18 9.20 -31.01 -11.10
C LEU A 18 7.77 -30.47 -11.04
N SER A 19 7.15 -30.59 -9.87
CA SER A 19 5.86 -29.97 -9.54
C SER A 19 5.98 -29.14 -8.28
N LEU A 20 5.11 -28.14 -8.16
CA LEU A 20 4.90 -27.41 -6.92
C LEU A 20 3.80 -28.08 -6.10
N ARG A 21 4.04 -28.28 -4.80
CA ARG A 21 3.01 -28.55 -3.80
C ARG A 21 2.95 -27.36 -2.88
N PHE A 22 1.81 -26.68 -2.78
CA PHE A 22 1.72 -25.41 -2.07
C PHE A 22 0.54 -25.37 -1.09
N ALA A 23 0.63 -24.43 -0.16
CA ALA A 23 -0.44 -24.02 0.73
C ALA A 23 -0.36 -22.52 0.95
N ALA A 24 -1.50 -21.89 1.19
CA ALA A 24 -1.60 -20.47 1.50
C ALA A 24 -2.49 -20.28 2.74
N GLY A 25 -2.18 -19.27 3.53
CA GLY A 25 -2.96 -18.88 4.71
C GLY A 25 -2.87 -17.39 4.93
N SER A 26 -3.97 -16.81 5.44
CA SER A 26 -4.04 -15.41 5.81
C SER A 26 -4.83 -15.25 7.11
N HIS A 27 -4.46 -14.27 7.93
CA HIS A 27 -5.11 -13.93 9.19
C HIS A 27 -4.99 -12.43 9.46
N ASP A 28 -6.04 -11.82 10.00
CA ASP A 28 -6.15 -10.39 10.24
C ASP A 28 -5.21 -9.85 11.35
N GLY A 29 -4.41 -10.71 11.98
CA GLY A 29 -3.70 -10.39 13.22
C GLY A 29 -4.60 -10.27 14.45
N MET A 30 -4.11 -9.55 15.47
CA MET A 30 -4.83 -9.30 16.74
C MET A 30 -5.11 -7.80 16.98
N ILE A 31 -4.55 -6.91 16.17
CA ILE A 31 -4.65 -5.46 16.34
C ILE A 31 -5.48 -4.78 15.25
N ARG A 32 -5.35 -5.22 13.99
CA ARG A 32 -6.10 -4.65 12.86
C ARG A 32 -7.57 -5.07 12.92
N ASP A 33 -8.46 -4.21 12.42
CA ASP A 33 -9.90 -4.47 12.37
C ASP A 33 -10.30 -5.32 11.15
N HIS A 34 -9.52 -5.22 10.07
CA HIS A 34 -9.76 -5.88 8.79
C HIS A 34 -8.44 -6.40 8.21
N ASN A 35 -8.56 -7.25 7.20
CA ASN A 35 -7.43 -7.83 6.48
C ASN A 35 -7.25 -7.13 5.15
N GLU A 36 -6.12 -6.44 4.98
CA GLU A 36 -5.75 -5.72 3.77
C GLU A 36 -4.77 -6.53 2.92
N ASP A 37 -4.29 -7.68 3.40
CA ASP A 37 -3.48 -8.61 2.61
C ASP A 37 -4.33 -9.42 1.63
N SER A 38 -3.77 -9.72 0.47
CA SER A 38 -4.30 -10.67 -0.49
C SER A 38 -3.24 -11.67 -0.94
N GLY A 39 -3.63 -12.93 -1.15
CA GLY A 39 -2.71 -13.98 -1.57
C GLY A 39 -3.32 -14.96 -2.55
N TYR A 40 -2.48 -15.48 -3.44
CA TYR A 40 -2.81 -16.50 -4.42
C TYR A 40 -1.72 -17.56 -4.49
N ALA A 41 -2.09 -18.83 -4.41
CA ALA A 41 -1.19 -19.95 -4.66
C ALA A 41 -1.82 -20.89 -5.67
N GLY A 42 -1.20 -21.03 -6.84
CA GLY A 42 -1.60 -21.93 -7.91
C GLY A 42 -0.45 -22.82 -8.37
N PRO A 43 -0.71 -23.73 -9.32
CA PRO A 43 0.28 -24.67 -9.85
C PRO A 43 1.51 -24.00 -10.47
N ARG A 44 1.40 -22.74 -10.90
CA ARG A 44 2.51 -22.01 -11.54
C ARG A 44 2.79 -20.67 -10.86
N LEU A 45 1.77 -19.98 -10.35
CA LEU A 45 1.92 -18.67 -9.74
C LEU A 45 1.71 -18.72 -8.24
N LEU A 46 2.64 -18.11 -7.49
CA LEU A 46 2.48 -17.80 -6.08
C LEU A 46 2.61 -16.29 -5.92
N ALA A 47 1.68 -15.63 -5.25
CA ALA A 47 1.68 -14.17 -5.10
C ALA A 47 1.12 -13.75 -3.74
N VAL A 48 1.75 -12.76 -3.11
CA VAL A 48 1.25 -12.05 -1.93
C VAL A 48 1.32 -10.55 -2.21
N ALA A 49 0.28 -9.85 -1.79
CA ALA A 49 0.15 -8.41 -1.87
C ALA A 49 -0.35 -7.90 -0.52
N ASP A 50 0.39 -6.96 0.08
CA ASP A 50 0.06 -6.31 1.34
C ASP A 50 -0.49 -4.92 1.04
N GLY A 51 -1.79 -4.76 1.26
CA GLY A 51 -2.54 -3.57 0.93
C GLY A 51 -2.36 -2.48 1.97
N MET A 52 -2.12 -1.26 1.51
CA MET A 52 -2.05 -0.08 2.37
C MET A 52 -2.92 1.04 1.83
N GLY A 53 -3.49 1.82 2.74
CA GLY A 53 -4.30 2.98 2.37
C GLY A 53 -5.09 3.51 3.56
N GLY A 54 -5.88 4.56 3.32
CA GLY A 54 -6.83 5.06 4.29
C GLY A 54 -8.05 4.15 4.44
N GLN A 55 -9.24 4.72 4.55
CA GLN A 55 -10.51 3.98 4.68
C GLN A 55 -10.62 2.85 3.64
N ALA A 56 -10.54 1.58 4.07
CA ALA A 56 -10.73 0.35 3.27
C ALA A 56 -10.01 0.32 1.90
N ALA A 57 -8.99 1.14 1.70
CA ALA A 57 -8.37 1.32 0.40
C ALA A 57 -7.27 0.28 0.15
N GLY A 58 -6.67 -0.26 1.21
CA GLY A 58 -5.67 -1.31 1.15
C GLY A 58 -6.25 -2.64 0.64
N GLU A 59 -7.38 -3.08 1.18
CA GLU A 59 -8.05 -4.33 0.74
C GLU A 59 -8.41 -4.31 -0.75
N VAL A 60 -8.85 -3.16 -1.26
CA VAL A 60 -9.20 -2.96 -2.67
C VAL A 60 -7.95 -3.04 -3.53
N ALA A 61 -6.87 -2.37 -3.13
CA ALA A 61 -5.62 -2.34 -3.88
C ALA A 61 -4.96 -3.73 -3.98
N SER A 62 -4.83 -4.44 -2.85
CA SER A 62 -4.21 -5.78 -2.85
C SER A 62 -5.03 -6.80 -3.63
N SER A 63 -6.37 -6.73 -3.51
CA SER A 63 -7.29 -7.61 -4.22
C SER A 63 -7.24 -7.41 -5.74
N GLU A 64 -7.20 -6.16 -6.21
CA GLU A 64 -7.09 -5.85 -7.64
C GLU A 64 -5.75 -6.32 -8.22
N VAL A 65 -4.64 -6.09 -7.51
CA VAL A 65 -3.31 -6.52 -7.98
C VAL A 65 -3.22 -8.05 -8.10
N ILE A 66 -3.71 -8.79 -7.09
CA ILE A 66 -3.74 -10.25 -7.16
C ILE A 66 -4.64 -10.71 -8.32
N SER A 67 -5.84 -10.15 -8.45
CA SER A 67 -6.79 -10.52 -9.51
C SER A 67 -6.22 -10.29 -10.92
N THR A 68 -5.42 -9.25 -11.11
CA THR A 68 -4.73 -8.98 -12.37
C THR A 68 -3.62 -10.01 -12.66
N ILE A 69 -2.81 -10.35 -11.65
CA ILE A 69 -1.63 -11.21 -11.83
C ILE A 69 -2.00 -12.69 -11.94
N VAL A 70 -3.13 -13.13 -11.36
CA VAL A 70 -3.63 -14.51 -11.44
C VAL A 70 -3.77 -15.01 -12.89
N GLN A 71 -3.99 -14.11 -13.86
CA GLN A 71 -4.02 -14.44 -15.29
C GLN A 71 -2.73 -15.12 -15.78
N LEU A 72 -1.59 -14.89 -15.12
CA LEU A 72 -0.31 -15.54 -15.44
C LEU A 72 -0.26 -17.03 -15.07
N ASP A 73 -1.18 -17.50 -14.23
CA ASP A 73 -1.25 -18.91 -13.84
C ASP A 73 -1.88 -19.77 -14.94
N GLU A 74 -2.80 -19.21 -15.73
CA GLU A 74 -3.50 -19.89 -16.82
C GLU A 74 -2.67 -19.94 -18.11
N ASP A 75 -1.93 -18.88 -18.44
CA ASP A 75 -1.14 -18.78 -19.66
C ASP A 75 0.26 -19.39 -19.49
N ILE A 76 0.65 -20.31 -20.39
CA ILE A 76 2.05 -20.73 -20.52
C ILE A 76 2.79 -19.63 -21.28
N PRO A 77 3.72 -18.87 -20.66
CA PRO A 77 4.48 -17.87 -21.40
C PRO A 77 5.34 -18.60 -22.43
N GLY A 78 4.98 -18.49 -23.70
CA GLY A 78 5.92 -18.72 -24.80
C GLY A 78 6.94 -17.57 -24.91
N SER A 79 6.67 -16.46 -24.22
CA SER A 79 7.47 -15.25 -24.08
C SER A 79 8.48 -15.32 -22.93
N ASP A 80 9.42 -14.38 -22.93
CA ASP A 80 10.34 -14.16 -21.81
C ASP A 80 9.58 -13.95 -20.49
N LEU A 81 9.97 -14.70 -19.46
CA LEU A 81 9.32 -14.79 -18.17
C LEU A 81 9.28 -13.43 -17.46
N LEU A 82 10.41 -12.71 -17.50
CA LEU A 82 10.54 -11.39 -16.87
C LEU A 82 9.69 -10.35 -17.59
N THR A 83 9.65 -10.40 -18.91
CA THR A 83 8.76 -9.52 -19.70
C THR A 83 7.30 -9.74 -19.33
N SER A 84 6.87 -10.99 -19.16
CA SER A 84 5.48 -11.33 -18.82
C SER A 84 5.12 -10.83 -17.41
N LEU A 85 6.02 -11.01 -16.44
CA LEU A 85 5.87 -10.45 -15.08
C LEU A 85 5.83 -8.92 -15.09
N GLY A 86 6.78 -8.27 -15.76
CA GLY A 86 6.84 -6.81 -15.84
C GLY A 86 5.60 -6.19 -16.47
N VAL A 87 5.08 -6.78 -17.55
CA VAL A 87 3.82 -6.34 -18.19
C VAL A 87 2.62 -6.51 -17.25
N ALA A 88 2.53 -7.63 -16.52
CA ALA A 88 1.45 -7.85 -15.57
C ALA A 88 1.49 -6.85 -14.40
N VAL A 89 2.67 -6.56 -13.86
CA VAL A 89 2.84 -5.55 -12.81
C VAL A 89 2.49 -4.15 -13.29
N GLN A 90 2.95 -3.75 -14.47
CA GLN A 90 2.59 -2.45 -15.03
C GLN A 90 1.08 -2.35 -15.27
N ARG A 91 0.46 -3.41 -15.78
CA ARG A 91 -1.00 -3.48 -15.97
C ARG A 91 -1.74 -3.33 -14.64
N ALA A 92 -1.29 -4.01 -13.59
CA ALA A 92 -1.88 -3.91 -12.26
C ALA A 92 -1.76 -2.48 -11.70
N ASN A 93 -0.60 -1.84 -11.83
CA ASN A 93 -0.41 -0.44 -11.44
C ASN A 93 -1.32 0.52 -12.24
N ASP A 94 -1.49 0.27 -13.54
CA ASP A 94 -2.38 1.05 -14.38
C ASP A 94 -3.87 0.88 -13.98
N GLN A 95 -4.30 -0.33 -13.58
CA GLN A 95 -5.66 -0.54 -13.06
C GLN A 95 -5.90 0.23 -11.75
N LEU A 96 -4.95 0.16 -10.80
CA LEU A 96 -5.05 0.94 -9.56
C LEU A 96 -5.21 2.45 -9.85
N ARG A 97 -4.45 2.98 -10.82
CA ARG A 97 -4.57 4.38 -11.22
C ARG A 97 -5.97 4.71 -11.77
N VAL A 98 -6.50 3.86 -12.66
CA VAL A 98 -7.86 4.03 -13.20
C VAL A 98 -8.89 4.04 -12.08
N MET A 99 -8.76 3.17 -11.08
CA MET A 99 -9.67 3.15 -9.93
C MET A 99 -9.61 4.43 -9.09
N VAL A 100 -8.41 5.00 -8.86
CA VAL A 100 -8.27 6.29 -8.17
C VAL A 100 -8.84 7.45 -9.00
N GLU A 101 -8.70 7.41 -10.33
CA GLU A 101 -9.30 8.41 -11.23
C GLU A 101 -10.84 8.35 -11.22
N GLU A 102 -11.42 7.14 -11.10
CA GLU A 102 -12.86 6.93 -11.04
C GLU A 102 -13.46 7.24 -9.67
N ASP A 103 -12.75 6.90 -8.58
CA ASP A 103 -13.14 7.20 -7.21
C ASP A 103 -11.99 7.89 -6.43
N PRO A 104 -12.02 9.22 -6.34
CA PRO A 104 -11.03 9.98 -5.57
C PRO A 104 -10.95 9.63 -4.08
N GLN A 105 -11.92 8.89 -3.52
CA GLN A 105 -11.83 8.42 -2.13
C GLN A 105 -10.75 7.34 -1.96
N LEU A 106 -10.33 6.69 -3.05
CA LEU A 106 -9.23 5.73 -3.08
C LEU A 106 -7.86 6.41 -3.21
N GLU A 107 -7.79 7.74 -3.15
CA GLU A 107 -6.52 8.46 -3.20
C GLU A 107 -5.58 8.00 -2.08
N GLY A 108 -4.34 7.67 -2.46
CA GLY A 108 -3.35 7.11 -1.54
C GLY A 108 -3.46 5.61 -1.32
N MET A 109 -4.35 4.90 -2.00
CA MET A 109 -4.33 3.44 -2.02
C MET A 109 -3.05 2.91 -2.67
N GLY A 110 -2.53 1.82 -2.14
CA GLY A 110 -1.41 1.13 -2.72
C GLY A 110 -1.27 -0.27 -2.16
N THR A 111 -0.35 -1.03 -2.74
CA THR A 111 -0.06 -2.37 -2.23
C THR A 111 1.35 -2.77 -2.58
N THR A 112 1.94 -3.62 -1.75
CA THR A 112 3.13 -4.37 -2.13
C THR A 112 2.76 -5.47 -3.13
N LEU A 113 3.77 -6.08 -3.73
CA LEU A 113 3.62 -7.30 -4.51
C LEU A 113 4.90 -8.10 -4.46
N THR A 114 4.81 -9.35 -4.03
CA THR A 114 5.85 -10.35 -4.21
C THR A 114 5.25 -11.58 -4.88
N ALA A 115 5.73 -11.91 -6.08
CA ALA A 115 5.24 -13.06 -6.82
C ALA A 115 6.34 -13.92 -7.44
N LEU A 116 6.09 -15.23 -7.46
CA LEU A 116 6.93 -16.26 -8.05
C LEU A 116 6.15 -16.95 -9.17
N LEU A 117 6.67 -16.91 -10.40
CA LEU A 117 6.08 -17.56 -11.56
C LEU A 117 6.96 -18.70 -12.06
N TRP A 118 6.38 -19.89 -12.07
CA TRP A 118 7.03 -21.15 -12.37
C TRP A 118 6.81 -21.58 -13.82
N THR A 119 7.89 -22.07 -14.45
CA THR A 119 7.87 -22.56 -15.85
C THR A 119 8.34 -24.01 -15.99
N GLY A 120 8.47 -24.75 -14.89
CA GLY A 120 8.97 -26.13 -14.86
C GLY A 120 10.43 -26.21 -14.44
N ARG A 121 11.29 -25.39 -15.05
CA ARG A 121 12.75 -25.42 -14.82
C ARG A 121 13.33 -24.15 -14.20
N ARG A 122 12.57 -23.06 -14.26
CA ARG A 122 12.97 -21.73 -13.81
C ARG A 122 11.82 -21.08 -13.07
N LEU A 123 12.19 -20.22 -12.13
CA LEU A 123 11.30 -19.39 -11.36
C LEU A 123 11.60 -17.93 -11.67
N GLY A 124 10.58 -17.18 -12.05
CA GLY A 124 10.65 -15.73 -12.18
C GLY A 124 10.18 -15.12 -10.87
N LEU A 125 10.96 -14.23 -10.29
CA LEU A 125 10.59 -13.44 -9.12
C LEU A 125 10.32 -12.02 -9.57
N VAL A 126 9.19 -11.47 -9.14
CA VAL A 126 8.88 -10.05 -9.19
C VAL A 126 8.60 -9.55 -7.77
N HIS A 127 9.14 -8.38 -7.45
CA HIS A 127 9.05 -7.83 -6.10
C HIS A 127 8.94 -6.30 -6.10
N VAL A 128 7.99 -5.78 -5.33
CA VAL A 128 7.78 -4.37 -5.00
C VAL A 128 7.30 -4.28 -3.55
N GLY A 129 7.98 -3.48 -2.72
CA GLY A 129 7.58 -3.26 -1.33
C GLY A 129 8.42 -4.06 -0.34
N ASP A 130 7.85 -4.47 0.78
CA ASP A 130 8.57 -5.12 1.90
C ASP A 130 8.03 -6.52 2.25
N SER A 131 7.03 -7.02 1.51
CA SER A 131 6.68 -8.44 1.54
C SER A 131 7.85 -9.29 1.08
N ARG A 132 8.15 -10.38 1.79
CA ARG A 132 9.40 -11.13 1.59
C ARG A 132 9.18 -12.46 0.92
N ALA A 133 10.17 -12.89 0.14
CA ALA A 133 10.29 -14.28 -0.25
C ALA A 133 11.60 -14.88 0.26
N TYR A 134 11.53 -16.15 0.63
CA TYR A 134 12.64 -16.95 1.13
C TYR A 134 12.76 -18.26 0.35
N LEU A 135 13.99 -18.77 0.27
CA LEU A 135 14.32 -20.10 -0.23
C LEU A 135 15.02 -20.86 0.89
N LEU A 136 14.45 -22.00 1.27
CA LEU A 136 15.13 -23.02 2.06
C LEU A 136 15.70 -24.07 1.11
N ARG A 137 17.03 -24.18 1.09
CA ARG A 137 17.76 -25.17 0.30
C ARG A 137 18.90 -25.73 1.14
N ASP A 138 19.08 -27.05 1.11
CA ASP A 138 20.14 -27.75 1.86
C ASP A 138 20.16 -27.41 3.36
N GLY A 139 18.98 -27.12 3.92
CA GLY A 139 18.81 -26.75 5.33
C GLY A 139 19.23 -25.32 5.67
N GLN A 140 19.48 -24.46 4.68
CA GLN A 140 19.81 -23.05 4.88
C GLN A 140 18.69 -22.14 4.34
N LEU A 141 18.14 -21.28 5.20
CA LEU A 141 17.17 -20.26 4.79
C LEU A 141 17.88 -19.03 4.21
N THR A 142 17.51 -18.62 3.00
CA THR A 142 18.03 -17.41 2.35
C THR A 142 16.87 -16.52 1.91
N GLN A 143 16.90 -15.24 2.31
CA GLN A 143 15.97 -14.25 1.75
C GLN A 143 16.32 -13.97 0.29
N ILE A 144 15.33 -14.03 -0.58
CA ILE A 144 15.51 -13.89 -2.03
C ILE A 144 15.00 -12.55 -2.60
N THR A 145 14.31 -11.76 -1.78
CA THR A 145 13.88 -10.38 -2.04
C THR A 145 14.70 -9.40 -1.21
N GLN A 146 14.68 -8.13 -1.59
CA GLN A 146 15.27 -7.04 -0.81
C GLN A 146 14.20 -5.98 -0.57
N ASP A 147 13.91 -5.70 0.70
CA ASP A 147 12.81 -4.83 1.08
C ASP A 147 12.99 -3.41 0.52
N HIS A 148 11.95 -2.87 -0.09
CA HIS A 148 11.93 -1.49 -0.57
C HIS A 148 11.50 -0.52 0.54
N THR A 149 12.15 -0.60 1.70
CA THR A 149 11.90 0.28 2.86
C THR A 149 12.98 1.35 3.00
N TRP A 150 12.66 2.43 3.71
CA TRP A 150 13.63 3.47 4.02
C TRP A 150 14.81 2.94 4.85
N VAL A 151 14.53 2.05 5.80
CA VAL A 151 15.58 1.46 6.65
C VAL A 151 16.51 0.54 5.85
N GLN A 152 15.98 -0.22 4.88
CA GLN A 152 16.83 -1.03 4.01
C GLN A 152 17.80 -0.15 3.22
N LYS A 153 17.34 1.00 2.70
CA LYS A 153 18.23 1.96 2.03
C LYS A 153 19.34 2.48 2.96
N LEU A 154 19.03 2.74 4.23
CA LEU A 154 20.02 3.17 5.22
C LEU A 154 21.05 2.07 5.51
N VAL A 155 20.62 0.80 5.56
CA VAL A 155 21.50 -0.37 5.70
C VAL A 155 22.41 -0.48 4.47
N ASP A 156 21.85 -0.39 3.27
CA ASP A 156 22.61 -0.47 2.01
C ASP A 156 23.67 0.65 1.89
N GLU A 157 23.36 1.85 2.41
CA GLU A 157 24.29 2.98 2.50
C GLU A 157 25.32 2.84 3.65
N GLY A 158 25.22 1.80 4.48
CA GLY A 158 26.07 1.56 5.64
C GLY A 158 25.86 2.58 6.77
N ARG A 159 24.70 3.25 6.81
CA ARG A 159 24.37 4.29 7.80
C ARG A 159 23.82 3.74 9.10
N ILE A 160 23.19 2.58 9.04
CA ILE A 160 22.71 1.81 10.20
C ILE A 160 23.04 0.33 9.96
N THR A 161 23.08 -0.46 11.03
CA THR A 161 23.22 -1.92 10.91
C THR A 161 21.87 -2.61 10.68
N GLU A 162 21.88 -3.87 10.23
CA GLU A 162 20.67 -4.69 10.10
C GLU A 162 19.92 -4.82 11.43
N GLU A 163 20.64 -4.94 12.55
CA GLU A 163 20.03 -5.01 13.88
C GLU A 163 19.34 -3.69 14.26
N GLU A 164 19.96 -2.55 13.95
CA GLU A 164 19.37 -1.23 14.18
C GLU A 164 18.11 -1.01 13.33
N ALA A 165 18.09 -1.51 12.09
CA ALA A 165 16.95 -1.40 11.19
C ALA A 165 15.68 -2.05 11.78
N THR A 166 15.80 -3.20 12.47
CA THR A 166 14.65 -3.93 13.04
C THR A 166 13.87 -3.15 14.11
N THR A 167 14.56 -2.25 14.82
CA THR A 167 13.99 -1.46 15.93
C THR A 167 13.76 0.01 15.56
N HIS A 168 14.06 0.38 14.32
CA HIS A 168 13.95 1.76 13.86
C HIS A 168 12.47 2.22 13.81
N PRO A 169 12.15 3.44 14.26
CA PRO A 169 10.77 3.94 14.32
C PRO A 169 10.10 4.08 12.94
N GLN A 170 10.90 4.20 11.87
CA GLN A 170 10.42 4.27 10.48
C GLN A 170 10.71 2.99 9.68
N ARG A 171 10.76 1.82 10.35
CA ARG A 171 11.07 0.54 9.69
C ARG A 171 10.05 0.14 8.62
N SER A 172 8.77 0.46 8.84
CA SER A 172 7.66 0.17 7.91
C SER A 172 7.44 1.29 6.88
N LEU A 173 8.36 2.27 6.76
CA LEU A 173 8.21 3.32 5.77
C LEU A 173 8.65 2.79 4.40
N LEU A 174 7.67 2.48 3.56
CA LEU A 174 7.87 2.03 2.19
C LEU A 174 8.40 3.14 1.28
N MET A 175 9.36 2.78 0.44
CA MET A 175 9.94 3.63 -0.61
C MET A 175 9.35 3.31 -1.99
N ARG A 176 8.83 2.10 -2.17
CA ARG A 176 8.18 1.65 -3.41
C ARG A 176 6.97 0.81 -3.08
N ALA A 177 5.89 1.05 -3.82
CA ALA A 177 4.67 0.28 -3.82
C ALA A 177 3.90 0.52 -5.11
N LEU A 178 2.98 -0.38 -5.43
CA LEU A 178 2.02 -0.19 -6.50
C LEU A 178 0.95 0.83 -6.07
N GLY A 179 0.48 1.66 -6.99
CA GLY A 179 -0.52 2.71 -6.73
C GLY A 179 0.05 4.07 -6.29
N SER A 180 1.33 4.14 -5.87
CA SER A 180 1.93 5.40 -5.37
C SER A 180 2.53 6.33 -6.44
N GLY A 181 2.42 6.01 -7.73
CA GLY A 181 2.94 6.85 -8.82
C GLY A 181 2.70 6.31 -10.23
N ASP A 182 3.07 7.10 -11.25
CA ASP A 182 2.81 6.79 -12.67
C ASP A 182 3.53 5.54 -13.17
N HIS A 183 4.76 5.33 -12.70
CA HIS A 183 5.58 4.19 -13.08
C HIS A 183 6.23 3.55 -11.85
N VAL A 184 6.13 2.24 -11.77
CA VAL A 184 6.78 1.42 -10.75
C VAL A 184 7.82 0.57 -11.44
N GLU A 185 9.06 0.64 -10.97
CA GLU A 185 10.15 -0.24 -11.41
C GLU A 185 10.23 -1.44 -10.45
N PRO A 186 9.69 -2.61 -10.81
CA PRO A 186 9.79 -3.79 -9.97
C PRO A 186 11.16 -4.46 -10.07
N ASP A 187 11.58 -5.10 -8.98
CA ASP A 187 12.75 -5.96 -9.00
C ASP A 187 12.39 -7.29 -9.66
N LEU A 188 13.05 -7.57 -10.79
CA LEU A 188 12.80 -8.75 -11.62
C LEU A 188 14.05 -9.64 -11.65
N SER A 189 13.90 -10.92 -11.31
CA SER A 189 15.02 -11.88 -11.37
C SER A 189 14.57 -13.28 -11.77
N ILE A 190 15.48 -14.04 -12.39
CA ILE A 190 15.27 -15.46 -12.70
C ILE A 190 16.11 -16.30 -11.74
N ARG A 191 15.52 -17.36 -11.19
CA ARG A 191 16.20 -18.32 -10.33
C ARG A 191 16.10 -19.74 -10.87
N GLU A 192 17.15 -20.52 -10.61
CA GLU A 192 17.18 -21.95 -10.87
C GLU A 192 16.48 -22.72 -9.75
N VAL A 193 15.63 -23.65 -10.17
CA VAL A 193 14.81 -24.48 -9.31
C VAL A 193 15.39 -25.88 -9.22
N ARG A 194 15.38 -26.47 -8.03
CA ARG A 194 15.85 -27.83 -7.76
C ARG A 194 14.81 -28.61 -6.98
N ALA A 195 14.78 -29.93 -7.19
CA ALA A 195 14.02 -30.84 -6.34
C ALA A 195 14.43 -30.66 -4.87
N GLY A 196 13.45 -30.57 -3.98
CA GLY A 196 13.64 -30.35 -2.55
C GLY A 196 13.75 -28.87 -2.12
N ASP A 197 13.72 -27.92 -3.05
CA ASP A 197 13.58 -26.51 -2.70
C ASP A 197 12.25 -26.26 -1.99
N ARG A 198 12.26 -25.46 -0.93
CA ARG A 198 11.05 -24.96 -0.27
C ARG A 198 11.05 -23.44 -0.28
N TYR A 199 10.00 -22.86 -0.85
CA TYR A 199 9.80 -21.42 -0.93
C TYR A 199 8.79 -20.97 0.12
N LEU A 200 9.04 -19.80 0.70
CA LEU A 200 8.09 -19.07 1.52
C LEU A 200 7.90 -17.69 0.91
N ILE A 201 6.66 -17.25 0.70
CA ILE A 201 6.31 -15.84 0.44
C ILE A 201 5.45 -15.37 1.60
N CYS A 202 5.69 -14.18 2.14
CA CYS A 202 4.88 -13.63 3.22
C CYS A 202 4.78 -12.10 3.21
N SER A 203 3.68 -11.56 3.75
CA SER A 203 3.56 -10.15 4.13
C SER A 203 4.47 -9.82 5.33
N ASP A 204 4.63 -8.54 5.65
CA ASP A 204 5.56 -8.07 6.69
C ASP A 204 5.14 -8.50 8.11
N GLY A 205 3.85 -8.83 8.31
CA GLY A 205 3.29 -9.23 9.60
C GLY A 205 3.87 -10.54 10.15
N LEU A 206 4.47 -11.38 9.30
CA LEU A 206 5.23 -12.56 9.74
C LEU A 206 6.66 -12.20 10.22
N PRO A 207 7.57 -11.71 9.36
CA PRO A 207 8.96 -11.44 9.73
C PRO A 207 9.14 -10.30 10.73
N THR A 208 8.11 -9.47 10.93
CA THR A 208 8.13 -8.40 11.93
C THR A 208 8.15 -8.91 13.38
N VAL A 209 7.54 -10.07 13.65
CA VAL A 209 7.43 -10.65 15.00
C VAL A 209 8.04 -12.05 15.12
N VAL A 210 8.32 -12.71 14.00
CA VAL A 210 8.99 -14.02 13.97
C VAL A 210 10.39 -13.86 13.40
N SER A 211 11.40 -14.31 14.14
CA SER A 211 12.79 -14.17 13.70
C SER A 211 13.12 -15.10 12.53
N PRO A 212 14.14 -14.76 11.70
CA PRO A 212 14.58 -15.62 10.61
C PRO A 212 14.94 -17.04 11.04
N GLN A 213 15.53 -17.21 12.23
CA GLN A 213 15.89 -18.52 12.78
C GLN A 213 14.65 -19.35 13.09
N THR A 214 13.60 -18.75 13.66
CA THR A 214 12.35 -19.45 13.93
C THR A 214 11.60 -19.79 12.64
N ILE A 215 11.66 -18.92 11.62
CA ILE A 215 11.12 -19.20 10.29
C ILE A 215 11.87 -20.39 9.66
N GLU A 216 13.20 -20.41 9.76
CA GLU A 216 14.04 -21.51 9.25
C GLU A 216 13.68 -22.83 9.94
N GLU A 217 13.56 -22.85 11.27
CA GLU A 217 13.17 -24.04 12.03
C GLU A 217 11.77 -24.55 11.62
N ALA A 218 10.81 -23.64 11.43
CA ALA A 218 9.46 -24.00 10.99
C ALA A 218 9.46 -24.60 9.58
N LEU A 219 10.19 -23.98 8.65
CA LEU A 219 10.30 -24.46 7.26
C LEU A 219 11.14 -25.74 7.15
N ALA A 220 12.14 -25.95 8.01
CA ALA A 220 12.96 -27.15 8.04
C ALA A 220 12.24 -28.35 8.70
N SER A 221 11.06 -28.15 9.27
CA SER A 221 10.25 -29.24 9.81
C SER A 221 9.78 -30.18 8.68
N TYR A 222 9.68 -31.48 8.98
CA TYR A 222 9.21 -32.52 8.04
C TYR A 222 7.70 -32.48 7.77
N GLN A 223 7.04 -31.36 8.05
CA GLN A 223 5.62 -31.16 7.83
C GLN A 223 5.32 -30.78 6.38
N GLY A 224 4.07 -30.98 5.96
CA GLY A 224 3.59 -30.50 4.66
C GLY A 224 3.36 -28.99 4.67
N PRO A 225 3.22 -28.36 3.48
CA PRO A 225 3.03 -26.92 3.37
C PRO A 225 1.86 -26.36 4.19
N GLN A 226 0.76 -27.10 4.27
CA GLN A 226 -0.45 -26.67 4.98
C GLN A 226 -0.22 -26.55 6.49
N GLU A 227 0.41 -27.56 7.09
CA GLU A 227 0.74 -27.52 8.51
C GLU A 227 1.79 -26.45 8.80
N THR A 228 2.79 -26.28 7.94
CA THR A 228 3.82 -25.25 8.09
C THR A 228 3.23 -23.83 8.02
N VAL A 229 2.33 -23.55 7.08
CA VAL A 229 1.60 -22.27 7.00
C VAL A 229 0.83 -22.01 8.29
N HIS A 230 0.11 -23.02 8.80
CA HIS A 230 -0.62 -22.89 10.06
C HIS A 230 0.33 -22.57 11.23
N ASP A 231 1.44 -23.29 11.34
CA ASP A 231 2.42 -23.09 12.40
C ASP A 231 3.07 -21.69 12.32
N LEU A 232 3.40 -21.20 11.12
CA LEU A 232 3.93 -19.84 10.90
C LEU A 232 2.94 -18.76 11.35
N ILE A 233 1.67 -18.88 10.99
CA ILE A 233 0.62 -17.95 11.44
C ILE A 233 0.48 -17.98 12.96
N GLN A 234 0.47 -19.18 13.56
CA GLN A 234 0.40 -19.32 15.02
C GLN A 234 1.62 -18.71 15.72
N LEU A 235 2.81 -18.83 15.15
CA LEU A 235 4.03 -18.19 15.67
C LEU A 235 3.90 -16.66 15.63
N ALA A 236 3.40 -16.09 14.54
CA ALA A 236 3.18 -14.65 14.42
C ALA A 236 2.13 -14.14 15.41
N LEU A 237 1.02 -14.86 15.59
CA LEU A 237 -0.01 -14.54 16.58
C LEU A 237 0.54 -14.61 18.02
N ARG A 238 1.36 -15.62 18.34
CA ARG A 238 2.05 -15.69 19.65
C ARG A 238 3.05 -14.56 19.86
N GLY A 239 3.64 -14.04 18.78
CA GLY A 239 4.48 -12.85 18.76
C GLY A 239 3.73 -11.53 18.97
N GLY A 240 2.40 -11.58 19.11
CA GLY A 240 1.56 -10.40 19.34
C GLY A 240 0.70 -10.00 18.15
N GLY A 241 0.89 -10.59 16.97
CA GLY A 241 0.07 -10.38 15.76
C GLY A 241 -0.27 -8.90 15.50
N PRO A 242 0.73 -8.01 15.39
CA PRO A 242 0.48 -6.58 15.29
C PRO A 242 -0.11 -6.15 13.95
N ASP A 243 0.00 -6.99 12.92
CA ASP A 243 -0.46 -6.74 11.57
C ASP A 243 -1.20 -7.94 10.97
N ASN A 244 -1.75 -7.75 9.78
CA ASN A 244 -2.22 -8.84 8.92
C ASN A 244 -1.05 -9.79 8.59
N ILE A 245 -1.34 -11.07 8.52
CA ILE A 245 -0.35 -12.12 8.33
C ILE A 245 -0.81 -12.99 7.18
N THR A 246 -0.11 -12.91 6.05
CA THR A 246 -0.36 -13.75 4.89
C THR A 246 0.93 -14.46 4.52
N CYS A 247 0.87 -15.77 4.34
CA CYS A 247 2.02 -16.54 3.90
C CYS A 247 1.64 -17.73 3.00
N ILE A 248 2.57 -18.07 2.12
CA ILE A 248 2.46 -19.15 1.15
C ILE A 248 3.73 -19.99 1.27
N VAL A 249 3.56 -21.29 1.48
CA VAL A 249 4.67 -22.26 1.46
C VAL A 249 4.52 -23.13 0.24
N ALA A 250 5.60 -23.33 -0.50
CA ALA A 250 5.61 -24.18 -1.69
C ALA A 250 6.85 -25.08 -1.76
N ASP A 251 6.60 -26.37 -1.89
CA ASP A 251 7.59 -27.43 -2.00
C ASP A 251 7.79 -27.83 -3.45
N VAL A 252 9.05 -27.90 -3.85
CA VAL A 252 9.43 -28.47 -5.14
C VAL A 252 9.62 -29.96 -5.00
N VAL A 253 8.66 -30.71 -5.53
CA VAL A 253 8.69 -32.17 -5.52
C VAL A 253 9.06 -32.71 -6.88
N ASP A 254 9.84 -33.79 -6.88
CA ASP A 254 10.06 -34.58 -8.08
C ASP A 254 8.86 -35.52 -8.27
N VAL A 255 8.27 -35.49 -9.46
CA VAL A 255 7.09 -36.30 -9.77
C VAL A 255 7.42 -37.21 -10.94
N ASP A 256 7.38 -38.51 -10.68
CA ASP A 256 7.44 -39.54 -11.70
C ASP A 256 6.21 -39.40 -12.61
N GLU A 257 6.39 -39.51 -13.94
CA GLU A 257 5.29 -39.38 -14.91
C GLU A 257 4.10 -40.34 -14.64
N ASN A 258 4.34 -41.43 -13.89
CA ASN A 258 3.36 -42.45 -13.54
C ASN A 258 2.56 -42.15 -12.25
N ASP A 259 2.93 -41.13 -11.46
CA ASP A 259 2.17 -40.73 -10.26
C ASP A 259 1.15 -39.64 -10.59
N ALA A 260 0.11 -40.04 -11.32
CA ALA A 260 -1.01 -39.16 -11.69
C ALA A 260 -1.78 -38.63 -10.47
N MET A 261 -1.72 -39.34 -9.34
CA MET A 261 -2.44 -38.97 -8.11
C MET A 261 -1.73 -37.83 -7.37
N GLY A 262 -0.40 -37.81 -7.37
CA GLY A 262 0.40 -36.71 -6.82
C GLY A 262 0.25 -35.38 -7.56
N ARG A 263 0.02 -35.40 -8.89
CA ARG A 263 -0.26 -34.18 -9.67
C ARG A 263 -1.62 -33.57 -9.32
N GLN A 264 -2.67 -34.39 -9.26
CA GLN A 264 -4.04 -33.90 -9.14
C GLN A 264 -4.38 -33.27 -7.78
N LEU A 265 -3.62 -33.57 -6.72
CA LEU A 265 -3.78 -32.93 -5.41
C LEU A 265 -3.16 -31.52 -5.34
N ASN A 266 -2.33 -31.14 -6.32
CA ASN A 266 -1.57 -29.89 -6.31
C ASN A 266 -2.05 -28.86 -7.35
N ASP A 267 -3.14 -29.13 -8.06
CA ASP A 267 -3.60 -28.28 -9.17
C ASP A 267 -4.70 -27.30 -8.79
N THR A 268 -5.28 -27.41 -7.58
CA THR A 268 -6.37 -26.51 -7.17
C THR A 268 -5.78 -25.22 -6.60
N PRO A 269 -6.01 -24.06 -7.23
CA PRO A 269 -5.50 -22.80 -6.71
C PRO A 269 -6.19 -22.43 -5.39
N VAL A 270 -5.44 -21.80 -4.50
CA VAL A 270 -5.87 -21.33 -3.19
C VAL A 270 -5.77 -19.81 -3.17
N VAL A 271 -6.90 -19.16 -2.86
CA VAL A 271 -7.03 -17.72 -2.73
C VAL A 271 -7.24 -17.40 -1.25
N VAL A 272 -6.48 -16.44 -0.70
CA VAL A 272 -6.55 -16.05 0.73
C VAL A 272 -6.53 -14.54 0.92
N GLY A 273 -6.96 -14.06 2.09
CA GLY A 273 -6.99 -12.63 2.42
C GLY A 273 -8.20 -11.90 1.83
N ALA A 274 -8.09 -10.59 1.64
CA ALA A 274 -9.15 -9.69 1.18
C ALA A 274 -9.79 -10.14 -0.15
N VAL A 275 -8.97 -10.62 -1.09
CA VAL A 275 -9.45 -11.16 -2.37
C VAL A 275 -10.39 -12.35 -2.21
N ALA A 276 -10.18 -13.20 -1.19
CA ALA A 276 -11.03 -14.36 -0.93
C ALA A 276 -12.39 -13.94 -0.34
N GLU A 277 -12.42 -12.86 0.44
CA GLU A 277 -13.65 -12.31 1.01
C GLU A 277 -14.49 -11.60 -0.05
N SER A 278 -13.82 -10.87 -0.95
CA SER A 278 -14.40 -10.13 -2.08
C SER A 278 -15.05 -11.04 -3.12
N GLN A 279 -14.49 -12.23 -3.37
CA GLN A 279 -15.01 -13.21 -4.33
C GLN A 279 -16.27 -13.95 -3.84
N THR A 280 -16.84 -13.56 -2.69
CA THR A 280 -18.12 -14.10 -2.22
C THR A 280 -19.34 -13.28 -2.68
N PRO A 281 -19.85 -13.51 -3.92
CA PRO A 281 -21.29 -13.35 -4.16
C PRO A 281 -21.91 -14.62 -4.77
N LEU A 282 -23.01 -15.07 -4.15
CA LEU A 282 -24.00 -16.03 -4.66
C LEU A 282 -23.58 -17.51 -4.77
N GLY A 283 -23.51 -18.23 -3.64
CA GLY A 283 -23.66 -19.69 -3.65
C GLY A 283 -23.11 -20.42 -2.42
N GLY A 284 -24.00 -20.86 -1.53
CA GLY A 284 -23.75 -22.02 -0.66
C GLY A 284 -22.96 -21.77 0.64
N ASP A 285 -23.67 -21.35 1.68
CA ASP A 285 -23.64 -21.88 3.06
C ASP A 285 -22.31 -22.42 3.67
N LEU A 286 -21.18 -21.74 3.46
CA LEU A 286 -19.91 -22.00 4.15
C LEU A 286 -19.37 -20.80 4.96
N GLY A 287 -19.86 -19.59 4.69
CA GLY A 287 -19.50 -18.38 5.45
C GLY A 287 -20.05 -18.36 6.89
N ALA A 288 -21.05 -19.19 7.19
CA ALA A 288 -21.62 -19.28 8.54
C ALA A 288 -20.64 -19.89 9.57
N MET A 289 -19.59 -20.61 9.16
CA MET A 289 -18.70 -21.36 10.07
C MET A 289 -17.55 -20.56 10.71
N ARG A 290 -17.46 -19.23 10.49
CA ARG A 290 -16.37 -18.41 11.05
C ARG A 290 -16.70 -17.66 12.34
N THR A 291 -17.96 -17.64 12.78
CA THR A 291 -18.32 -16.96 14.04
C THR A 291 -18.26 -17.92 15.25
N PRO A 292 -17.83 -17.43 16.44
CA PRO A 292 -17.93 -18.20 17.67
C PRO A 292 -19.35 -18.67 17.99
N ALA A 293 -20.36 -17.90 17.56
CA ALA A 293 -21.78 -18.21 17.74
C ALA A 293 -22.23 -19.41 16.89
N ALA A 294 -21.74 -19.53 15.65
CA ALA A 294 -22.06 -20.67 14.79
C ALA A 294 -21.39 -21.97 15.27
N ARG A 295 -20.15 -21.89 15.74
CA ARG A 295 -19.43 -23.05 16.31
C ARG A 295 -20.12 -23.58 17.58
N ALA A 296 -20.70 -22.69 18.38
CA ALA A 296 -21.53 -23.07 19.53
C ALA A 296 -22.87 -23.71 19.14
N ALA A 297 -23.48 -23.28 18.02
CA ALA A 297 -24.72 -23.87 17.52
C ALA A 297 -24.52 -25.30 16.98
N GLU A 298 -23.33 -25.62 16.47
CA GLU A 298 -22.97 -26.94 15.95
C GLU A 298 -22.73 -27.95 17.08
N LEU A 299 -22.11 -27.54 18.18
CA LEU A 299 -21.95 -28.35 19.40
C LEU A 299 -23.30 -28.75 20.03
N GLY A 300 -24.37 -27.99 19.74
CA GLY A 300 -25.73 -28.31 20.19
C GLY A 300 -26.47 -29.34 19.31
N ARG A 301 -25.98 -29.68 18.11
CA ARG A 301 -26.68 -30.55 17.15
C ARG A 301 -26.15 -31.98 17.07
N SER A 302 -25.24 -32.39 17.95
CA SER A 302 -24.74 -33.76 18.04
C SER A 302 -25.52 -34.59 19.06
N ALA A 303 -26.81 -34.78 18.84
CA ALA A 303 -27.59 -35.82 19.52
C ALA A 303 -28.74 -36.31 18.64
N GLY A 304 -28.40 -37.25 17.75
CA GLY A 304 -29.31 -38.29 17.28
C GLY A 304 -30.15 -37.95 16.05
N GLN A 305 -29.79 -38.53 14.91
CA GLN A 305 -30.73 -39.36 14.16
C GLN A 305 -30.05 -40.10 13.00
N SER A 306 -30.19 -41.42 13.00
CA SER A 306 -30.19 -42.22 11.78
C SER A 306 -31.20 -43.38 11.89
N VAL A 307 -32.28 -43.22 11.09
CA VAL A 307 -33.08 -44.22 10.33
C VAL A 307 -34.14 -45.10 11.06
N PRO A 308 -35.19 -45.63 10.35
CA PRO A 308 -36.60 -45.31 10.65
C PRO A 308 -37.56 -46.55 10.66
N SER A 309 -38.87 -46.29 10.63
CA SER A 309 -40.03 -47.18 10.32
C SER A 309 -40.79 -47.81 11.49
N GLN A 310 -41.96 -47.24 11.82
CA GLN A 310 -43.30 -47.79 11.54
C GLN A 310 -44.38 -47.01 12.33
N ASN A 311 -45.40 -46.56 11.61
CA ASN A 311 -46.70 -46.05 12.12
C ASN A 311 -47.62 -47.25 12.47
N PRO A 312 -48.83 -47.04 13.04
CA PRO A 312 -49.21 -46.22 14.19
C PRO A 312 -50.13 -47.02 15.14
N GLY A 313 -50.28 -46.62 16.41
CA GLY A 313 -51.33 -47.23 17.23
C GLY A 313 -51.39 -46.70 18.66
N GLU A 314 -52.51 -46.01 18.96
CA GLU A 314 -53.14 -45.93 20.28
C GLU A 314 -52.33 -45.16 21.36
N GLY A 315 -52.89 -44.40 22.30
CA GLY A 315 -54.25 -44.16 22.71
C GLY A 315 -54.19 -43.14 23.87
N PHE A 316 -55.18 -42.28 23.86
CA PHE A 316 -55.73 -41.40 24.89
C PHE A 316 -55.42 -41.72 26.38
N GLY A 317 -55.03 -40.68 27.16
CA GLY A 317 -55.53 -40.46 28.54
C GLY A 317 -54.58 -40.70 29.74
N PRO A 318 -54.46 -39.75 30.70
CA PRO A 318 -53.75 -39.89 31.98
C PRO A 318 -54.70 -40.50 33.05
N PRO A 319 -54.26 -41.08 34.21
CA PRO A 319 -53.64 -40.29 35.31
C PRO A 319 -52.75 -41.07 36.33
N GLY A 320 -52.13 -40.32 37.25
CA GLY A 320 -52.18 -40.64 38.68
C GLY A 320 -51.06 -41.47 39.32
N SER A 321 -50.29 -40.76 40.18
CA SER A 321 -49.91 -41.12 41.57
C SER A 321 -49.09 -42.38 41.91
N GLY A 322 -48.00 -42.16 42.67
CA GLY A 322 -47.44 -43.08 43.69
C GLY A 322 -46.11 -43.74 43.27
N ASN A 323 -44.93 -43.23 43.62
CA ASN A 323 -44.19 -43.23 44.91
C ASN A 323 -43.23 -44.43 45.11
N MET A 324 -42.05 -44.13 45.67
CA MET A 324 -40.89 -44.96 46.07
C MET A 324 -39.92 -45.40 44.94
N GLY A 325 -38.60 -45.24 45.04
CA GLY A 325 -37.73 -44.74 46.11
C GLY A 325 -36.29 -45.24 45.90
N GLY A 326 -35.31 -44.38 46.24
CA GLY A 326 -33.88 -44.71 46.46
C GLY A 326 -32.95 -44.41 45.28
N ALA A 327 -31.78 -43.78 45.43
CA ALA A 327 -31.05 -43.29 46.60
C ALA A 327 -29.85 -42.43 46.14
N GLY A 328 -29.33 -41.59 47.06
CA GLY A 328 -27.96 -41.04 47.07
C GLY A 328 -27.77 -39.71 46.33
N ASP A 329 -27.84 -38.55 46.99
CA ASP A 329 -26.83 -37.89 47.87
C ASP A 329 -25.97 -36.88 47.08
N GLY A 330 -26.00 -35.61 47.51
CA GLY A 330 -25.42 -34.46 46.83
C GLY A 330 -26.06 -33.10 47.12
N SER A 331 -26.31 -32.81 48.42
CA SER A 331 -26.27 -31.48 49.06
C SER A 331 -26.68 -30.21 48.28
N PHE A 332 -27.89 -29.69 48.54
CA PHE A 332 -28.14 -28.25 48.58
C PHE A 332 -28.97 -27.90 49.82
N GLY A 333 -28.41 -27.03 50.67
CA GLY A 333 -29.03 -26.55 51.90
C GLY A 333 -30.27 -25.69 51.65
N ARG A 334 -31.19 -25.76 52.60
CA ARG A 334 -32.51 -25.12 52.66
C ARG A 334 -32.35 -23.60 52.81
N TYR A 335 -32.99 -22.83 51.94
CA TYR A 335 -33.15 -21.38 52.15
C TYR A 335 -34.04 -21.14 53.37
N THR A 336 -33.51 -20.44 54.39
CA THR A 336 -34.30 -19.81 55.44
C THR A 336 -34.64 -18.38 55.02
N GLU A 337 -35.89 -18.00 55.21
CA GLU A 337 -36.39 -16.63 55.07
C GLU A 337 -35.88 -15.77 56.24
N ASP A 338 -34.63 -15.33 56.18
CA ASP A 338 -34.13 -14.19 56.95
C ASP A 338 -33.00 -13.52 56.15
N ASP A 339 -32.97 -12.19 56.18
CA ASP A 339 -32.03 -11.27 55.52
C ASP A 339 -32.40 -10.68 54.14
N PHE A 340 -33.60 -10.11 54.05
CA PHE A 340 -33.82 -8.95 53.17
C PHE A 340 -33.33 -7.65 53.84
N VAL A 341 -32.01 -7.40 53.85
CA VAL A 341 -31.48 -6.04 54.09
C VAL A 341 -31.13 -5.40 52.74
N LYS A 342 -31.99 -4.47 52.32
CA LYS A 342 -31.81 -3.66 51.12
C LYS A 342 -30.64 -2.69 51.32
N HIS A 343 -29.45 -3.02 50.82
CA HIS A 343 -28.34 -2.04 50.80
C HIS A 343 -28.62 -0.93 49.78
N GLY A 344 -28.70 0.30 50.28
CA GLY A 344 -29.02 1.51 49.52
C GLY A 344 -28.09 1.74 48.32
N GLY A 345 -28.71 1.90 47.15
CA GLY A 345 -28.05 2.25 45.89
C GLY A 345 -27.62 3.72 45.85
N GLY A 346 -26.63 4.11 46.66
CA GLY A 346 -26.08 5.48 46.68
C GLY A 346 -24.80 5.68 45.85
N ARG A 347 -24.10 4.62 45.44
CA ARG A 347 -22.75 4.72 44.83
C ARG A 347 -22.68 4.56 43.30
N ARG A 348 -23.76 4.12 42.64
CA ARG A 348 -23.76 3.95 41.17
C ARG A 348 -23.90 5.27 40.40
N TRP A 349 -24.62 6.25 40.94
CA TRP A 349 -24.76 7.57 40.30
C TRP A 349 -23.48 8.41 40.41
N LEU A 350 -22.79 8.38 41.56
CA LEU A 350 -21.47 9.02 41.69
C LEU A 350 -20.43 8.44 40.72
N ARG A 351 -20.39 7.11 40.55
CA ARG A 351 -19.48 6.49 39.57
C ARG A 351 -19.79 6.91 38.14
N ARG A 352 -21.07 6.98 37.74
CA ARG A 352 -21.46 7.46 36.40
C ARG A 352 -21.12 8.93 36.19
N SER A 353 -21.34 9.79 37.19
CA SER A 353 -20.95 11.21 37.13
C SER A 353 -19.44 11.39 37.01
N MET A 354 -18.65 10.54 37.68
CA MET A 354 -17.19 10.60 37.62
C MET A 354 -16.65 10.19 36.25
N TRP A 355 -17.24 9.16 35.61
CA TRP A 355 -16.90 8.78 34.24
C TRP A 355 -17.24 9.88 33.23
N ILE A 356 -18.42 10.50 33.35
CA ILE A 356 -18.81 11.62 32.47
C ILE A 356 -17.86 12.80 32.65
N ALA A 357 -17.51 13.15 33.89
CA ALA A 357 -16.54 14.22 34.16
C ALA A 357 -15.15 13.91 33.58
N MET A 358 -14.70 12.66 33.67
CA MET A 358 -13.41 12.24 33.10
C MET A 358 -13.41 12.34 31.56
N ILE A 359 -14.49 11.92 30.90
CA ILE A 359 -14.64 12.05 29.44
C ILE A 359 -14.64 13.53 29.05
N LEU A 360 -15.35 14.39 29.76
CA LEU A 360 -15.37 15.83 29.48
C LEU A 360 -13.98 16.47 29.65
N ILE A 361 -13.18 16.03 30.62
CA ILE A 361 -11.80 16.49 30.81
C ILE A 361 -10.91 16.03 29.65
N ILE A 362 -11.05 14.79 29.19
CA ILE A 362 -10.27 14.26 28.06
C ILE A 362 -10.63 15.02 26.78
N VAL A 363 -11.93 15.20 26.50
CA VAL A 363 -12.41 15.93 25.33
C VAL A 363 -11.97 17.40 25.39
N GLY A 364 -12.12 18.05 26.55
CA GLY A 364 -11.65 19.42 26.74
C GLY A 364 -10.13 19.56 26.59
N GLY A 365 -9.37 18.58 27.10
CA GLY A 365 -7.92 18.51 26.94
C GLY A 365 -7.49 18.31 25.49
N GLY A 366 -8.18 17.44 24.74
CA GLY A 366 -7.96 17.23 23.31
C GLY A 366 -8.27 18.48 22.48
N LEU A 367 -9.40 19.13 22.75
CA LEU A 367 -9.77 20.40 22.09
C LEU A 367 -8.78 21.52 22.40
N TYR A 368 -8.34 21.64 23.66
CA TYR A 368 -7.33 22.63 24.05
C TYR A 368 -5.97 22.32 23.44
N GLY A 369 -5.56 21.05 23.39
CA GLY A 369 -4.33 20.61 22.74
C GLY A 369 -4.31 20.92 21.25
N GLY A 370 -5.41 20.59 20.56
CA GLY A 370 -5.61 20.92 19.15
C GLY A 370 -5.56 22.43 18.91
N TYR A 371 -6.31 23.22 19.68
CA TYR A 371 -6.27 24.69 19.59
C TYR A 371 -4.88 25.26 19.85
N ARG A 372 -4.14 24.73 20.82
CA ARG A 372 -2.78 25.21 21.11
C ARG A 372 -1.81 24.86 19.97
N TRP A 373 -1.98 23.70 19.35
CA TRP A 373 -1.16 23.27 18.21
C TRP A 373 -1.44 24.12 16.96
N THR A 374 -2.70 24.44 16.66
CA THR A 374 -3.02 25.31 15.52
C THR A 374 -2.38 26.69 15.67
N GLN A 375 -2.33 27.23 16.90
CA GLN A 375 -1.67 28.51 17.20
C GLN A 375 -0.15 28.51 17.05
N THR A 376 0.49 27.34 16.84
CA THR A 376 1.93 27.24 16.54
C THR A 376 2.26 27.22 15.05
N GLN A 377 1.25 27.10 14.18
CA GLN A 377 1.46 27.04 12.74
C GLN A 377 1.38 28.44 12.09
N TYR A 378 2.13 28.62 11.00
CA TYR A 378 2.12 29.85 10.21
C TYR A 378 2.03 29.49 8.73
N TYR A 379 1.44 30.36 7.91
CA TYR A 379 1.42 30.16 6.48
C TYR A 379 1.37 31.48 5.72
N VAL A 380 1.89 31.48 4.51
CA VAL A 380 1.84 32.62 3.59
C VAL A 380 0.66 32.41 2.64
N GLY A 381 -0.26 33.36 2.56
CA GLY A 381 -1.49 33.24 1.78
C GLY A 381 -1.82 34.53 1.01
N ALA A 382 -2.73 34.41 0.04
CA ALA A 382 -3.30 35.56 -0.64
C ALA A 382 -4.35 36.25 0.24
N ASN A 383 -4.19 37.56 0.43
CA ASN A 383 -5.19 38.45 1.02
C ASN A 383 -5.64 39.41 -0.08
N ASP A 384 -6.76 39.11 -0.73
CA ASP A 384 -7.21 39.78 -1.96
C ASP A 384 -6.14 39.78 -3.07
N ASP A 385 -5.51 40.94 -3.31
CA ASP A 385 -4.56 41.17 -4.40
C ASP A 385 -3.08 41.16 -3.96
N HIS A 386 -2.81 40.96 -2.66
CA HIS A 386 -1.45 40.96 -2.09
C HIS A 386 -1.19 39.78 -1.15
N ILE A 387 0.07 39.59 -0.80
CA ILE A 387 0.48 38.51 0.10
C ILE A 387 0.29 38.93 1.57
N ALA A 388 -0.23 38.04 2.39
CA ALA A 388 -0.25 38.17 3.85
C ALA A 388 0.30 36.93 4.54
N LEU A 389 0.88 37.15 5.73
CA LEU A 389 1.33 36.11 6.64
C LEU A 389 0.24 35.85 7.68
N TYR A 390 -0.22 34.62 7.78
CA TYR A 390 -1.25 34.17 8.69
C TYR A 390 -0.64 33.32 9.81
N ARG A 391 -1.22 33.42 11.01
CA ARG A 391 -0.99 32.52 12.13
C ARG A 391 -2.21 31.60 12.27
N GLY A 392 -2.00 30.30 12.28
CA GLY A 392 -3.07 29.30 12.33
C GLY A 392 -3.02 28.34 11.15
N ILE A 393 -4.14 27.67 10.90
CA ILE A 393 -4.35 26.78 9.76
C ILE A 393 -5.28 27.47 8.74
N SER A 394 -5.07 27.24 7.45
CA SER A 394 -5.87 27.86 6.38
C SER A 394 -7.28 27.27 6.24
N GLN A 395 -7.58 26.15 6.92
CA GLN A 395 -8.87 25.46 6.85
C GLN A 395 -9.91 26.06 7.82
N GLU A 396 -11.17 26.10 7.38
CA GLU A 396 -12.31 26.42 8.23
C GLU A 396 -12.83 25.16 8.92
N LEU A 397 -12.95 25.18 10.25
CA LEU A 397 -13.48 24.07 11.02
C LEU A 397 -14.83 24.48 11.62
N ALA A 398 -15.91 23.82 11.22
CA ALA A 398 -17.27 24.10 11.68
C ALA A 398 -17.69 25.59 11.52
N GLY A 399 -17.25 26.24 10.44
CA GLY A 399 -17.59 27.65 10.13
C GLY A 399 -16.82 28.69 10.95
N ILE A 400 -15.78 28.27 11.69
CA ILE A 400 -14.89 29.18 12.42
C ILE A 400 -13.52 29.18 11.74
N SER A 401 -13.06 30.36 11.33
CA SER A 401 -11.71 30.57 10.83
C SER A 401 -10.72 30.47 12.00
N LEU A 402 -9.80 29.50 11.93
CA LEU A 402 -8.76 29.28 12.95
C LEU A 402 -7.44 29.97 12.60
N ASN A 403 -7.50 30.99 11.74
CA ASN A 403 -6.38 31.82 11.31
C ASN A 403 -6.58 33.28 11.71
N GLU A 404 -5.46 33.98 11.89
CA GLU A 404 -5.43 35.42 12.13
C GLU A 404 -4.31 36.02 11.27
N VAL A 405 -4.54 37.18 10.67
CA VAL A 405 -3.50 37.88 9.90
C VAL A 405 -2.43 38.36 10.88
N TYR A 406 -1.24 37.76 10.80
CA TYR A 406 -0.11 38.09 11.64
C TYR A 406 0.66 39.30 11.09
N GLN A 407 0.88 39.35 9.78
CA GLN A 407 1.56 40.47 9.13
C GLN A 407 1.05 40.65 7.69
N ASP A 408 0.55 41.83 7.38
CA ASP A 408 0.06 42.18 6.04
C ASP A 408 1.18 42.84 5.20
N ARG A 409 1.29 42.48 3.90
CA ARG A 409 2.30 43.04 2.99
C ARG A 409 1.68 43.55 1.69
N PRO A 410 1.04 44.74 1.72
CA PRO A 410 0.40 45.33 0.54
C PRO A 410 1.38 45.74 -0.58
N GLY A 411 2.69 45.75 -0.30
CA GLY A 411 3.73 46.06 -1.29
C GLY A 411 4.04 44.92 -2.28
N VAL A 412 3.46 43.74 -2.07
CA VAL A 412 3.71 42.53 -2.88
C VAL A 412 2.39 42.10 -3.55
N GLU A 413 2.11 42.66 -4.71
CA GLU A 413 0.90 42.32 -5.48
C GLU A 413 1.08 40.99 -6.23
N LEU A 414 0.08 40.11 -6.14
CA LEU A 414 0.07 38.77 -6.75
C LEU A 414 0.28 38.79 -8.27
N LYS A 415 -0.09 39.89 -8.94
CA LYS A 415 0.06 40.05 -10.41
C LYS A 415 1.51 40.10 -10.88
N TYR A 416 2.44 40.50 -10.03
CA TYR A 416 3.86 40.55 -10.35
C TYR A 416 4.59 39.24 -9.98
N LEU A 417 3.89 38.25 -9.41
CA LEU A 417 4.46 36.93 -9.19
C LEU A 417 4.31 36.05 -10.44
N PRO A 418 5.32 35.21 -10.75
CA PRO A 418 5.21 34.10 -11.68
C PRO A 418 3.97 33.23 -11.43
N GLY A 419 3.38 32.68 -12.51
CA GLY A 419 2.11 31.94 -12.43
C GLY A 419 2.12 30.78 -11.43
N TYR A 420 3.23 30.04 -11.35
CA TYR A 420 3.41 28.96 -10.38
C TYR A 420 3.36 29.46 -8.93
N GLN A 421 4.11 30.51 -8.60
CA GLN A 421 4.18 31.07 -7.25
C GLN A 421 2.88 31.75 -6.85
N ARG A 422 2.19 32.39 -7.80
CA ARG A 422 0.85 32.96 -7.59
C ARG A 422 -0.15 31.89 -7.18
N ASN A 423 -0.11 30.71 -7.82
CA ASN A 423 -0.97 29.59 -7.46
C ASN A 423 -0.61 29.02 -6.09
N GLN A 424 0.68 28.85 -5.78
CA GLN A 424 1.12 28.40 -4.45
C GLN A 424 0.69 29.35 -3.31
N VAL A 425 0.75 30.67 -3.51
CA VAL A 425 0.30 31.65 -2.51
C VAL A 425 -1.24 31.61 -2.37
N ARG A 426 -1.99 31.36 -3.45
CA ARG A 426 -3.45 31.16 -3.39
C ARG A 426 -3.84 29.88 -2.68
N GLU A 427 -3.08 28.80 -2.89
CA GLU A 427 -3.25 27.50 -2.24
C GLU A 427 -2.69 27.47 -0.81
N THR A 428 -2.07 28.56 -0.37
CA THR A 428 -1.37 28.74 0.92
C THR A 428 -0.09 27.93 1.06
N ILE A 429 0.98 28.62 1.48
CA ILE A 429 2.29 28.00 1.69
C ILE A 429 2.49 27.79 3.19
N ALA A 430 2.34 26.55 3.64
CA ALA A 430 2.54 26.19 5.05
C ALA A 430 4.01 26.36 5.48
N SER A 431 4.20 26.80 6.72
CA SER A 431 5.50 26.96 7.36
C SER A 431 5.45 26.62 8.85
N SER A 432 6.50 25.93 9.30
CA SER A 432 6.59 25.40 10.65
C SER A 432 6.99 26.46 11.71
N SER A 433 7.41 27.65 11.26
CA SER A 433 7.82 28.74 12.13
C SER A 433 7.59 30.13 11.51
N VAL A 434 7.54 31.16 12.37
CA VAL A 434 7.46 32.57 11.94
C VAL A 434 8.67 32.98 11.10
N GLY A 435 9.86 32.44 11.42
CA GLY A 435 11.09 32.74 10.70
C GLY A 435 11.01 32.24 9.26
N GLU A 436 10.69 30.96 9.09
CA GLU A 436 10.53 30.34 7.77
C GLU A 436 9.45 31.03 6.92
N ALA A 437 8.33 31.39 7.54
CA ALA A 437 7.25 32.07 6.83
C ALA A 437 7.62 33.52 6.43
N ARG A 438 8.45 34.21 7.22
CA ARG A 438 9.01 35.51 6.85
C ARG A 438 10.03 35.39 5.73
N ASP A 439 10.93 34.42 5.81
CA ASP A 439 11.95 34.20 4.79
C ASP A 439 11.31 33.92 3.42
N LYS A 440 10.27 33.07 3.37
CA LYS A 440 9.48 32.84 2.15
C LYS A 440 8.77 34.09 1.65
N ALA A 441 8.20 34.88 2.56
CA ALA A 441 7.56 36.14 2.18
C ALA A 441 8.57 37.17 1.62
N ASP A 442 9.79 37.22 2.18
CA ASP A 442 10.88 38.08 1.72
C ASP A 442 11.39 37.64 0.34
N GLU A 443 11.48 36.33 0.08
CA GLU A 443 11.83 35.78 -1.24
C GLU A 443 10.81 36.17 -2.31
N LEU A 444 9.52 35.98 -2.02
CA LEU A 444 8.42 36.35 -2.93
C LEU A 444 8.39 37.87 -3.18
N GLU A 445 8.76 38.68 -2.19
CA GLU A 445 8.90 40.13 -2.33
C GLU A 445 10.07 40.51 -3.27
N GLU A 446 11.23 39.86 -3.14
CA GLU A 446 12.38 40.09 -4.04
C GLU A 446 12.01 39.75 -5.49
N GLN A 447 11.31 38.64 -5.69
CA GLN A 447 10.84 38.19 -7.00
C GLN A 447 9.80 39.14 -7.61
N ALA A 448 8.78 39.54 -6.84
CA ALA A 448 7.77 40.48 -7.31
C ALA A 448 8.37 41.84 -7.70
N LYS A 449 9.39 42.33 -6.99
CA LYS A 449 10.12 43.57 -7.35
C LYS A 449 10.83 43.44 -8.69
N VAL A 450 11.51 42.32 -8.94
CA VAL A 450 12.22 42.08 -10.20
C VAL A 450 11.23 41.97 -11.36
N CYS A 451 10.14 41.21 -11.19
CA CYS A 451 9.13 41.05 -12.23
C CYS A 451 8.36 42.34 -12.50
N ARG A 452 8.12 43.20 -11.50
CA ARG A 452 7.56 44.54 -11.69
C ARG A 452 8.46 45.42 -12.57
N ILE A 453 9.77 45.42 -12.30
CA ILE A 453 10.74 46.20 -13.09
C ILE A 453 10.74 45.74 -14.56
N ILE A 454 10.56 44.45 -14.83
CA ILE A 454 10.50 43.91 -16.20
C ILE A 454 9.18 44.25 -16.87
N ALA A 455 8.05 44.13 -16.16
CA ALA A 455 6.73 44.47 -16.68
C ALA A 455 6.56 45.96 -17.02
N GLU A 456 7.32 46.85 -16.37
CA GLU A 456 7.31 48.30 -16.62
C GLU A 456 8.28 48.74 -17.74
N GLN A 457 9.04 47.84 -18.37
CA GLN A 457 9.91 48.18 -19.51
C GLN A 457 9.13 48.30 -20.83
N PRO A 458 9.33 49.36 -21.64
CA PRO A 458 8.71 49.48 -22.95
C PRO A 458 9.23 48.39 -23.91
N VAL A 459 8.32 47.63 -24.53
CA VAL A 459 8.65 46.60 -25.53
C VAL A 459 8.92 47.27 -26.88
N GLU A 460 10.15 47.20 -27.40
CA GLU A 460 10.44 47.45 -28.82
C GLU A 460 9.98 46.24 -29.67
N PRO A 461 9.31 46.46 -30.81
CA PRO A 461 8.82 45.36 -31.65
C PRO A 461 9.98 44.60 -32.33
N PRO A 462 9.85 43.28 -32.55
CA PRO A 462 10.92 42.47 -33.13
C PRO A 462 11.11 42.81 -34.62
N ALA A 463 12.38 42.88 -35.05
CA ALA A 463 12.75 43.08 -36.44
C ALA A 463 12.44 41.83 -37.28
N ASP A 464 11.67 42.01 -38.36
CA ASP A 464 11.34 41.01 -39.37
C ASP A 464 12.61 40.57 -40.15
N GLU A 465 13.22 39.44 -39.77
CA GLU A 465 14.15 38.70 -40.61
C GLU A 465 13.38 37.72 -41.50
N ASN A 466 12.83 38.19 -42.62
CA ASN A 466 12.64 37.37 -43.83
C ASN A 466 12.12 38.21 -45.01
N LYS A 467 13.03 38.77 -45.81
CA LYS A 467 12.75 39.11 -47.22
C LYS A 467 14.04 39.25 -48.02
N LYS A 468 14.10 38.48 -49.11
CA LYS A 468 14.97 38.62 -50.30
C LYS A 468 16.34 37.93 -50.27
N LYS A 469 16.34 36.62 -50.51
CA LYS A 469 17.26 35.98 -51.45
C LYS A 469 16.46 35.04 -52.35
N ASP A 470 15.78 35.62 -53.32
CA ASP A 470 15.46 34.99 -54.60
C ASP A 470 15.03 36.12 -55.54
N GLU A 471 15.99 36.58 -56.34
CA GLU A 471 15.81 36.89 -57.77
C GLU A 471 17.16 37.36 -58.33
N GLN A 472 17.79 36.42 -59.03
CA GLN A 472 18.86 36.68 -59.97
C GLN A 472 18.33 37.54 -61.14
N ASN A 473 19.24 38.38 -61.63
CA ASN A 473 19.41 38.73 -63.06
C ASN A 473 18.52 39.84 -63.66
N LYS A 474 19.08 41.05 -63.77
CA LYS A 474 19.13 41.87 -65.00
C LYS A 474 19.89 43.20 -64.79
N GLN A 475 21.15 43.21 -65.22
CA GLN A 475 21.72 44.07 -66.28
C GLN A 475 21.22 45.53 -66.43
N GLY A 476 22.16 46.50 -66.41
CA GLY A 476 22.07 47.72 -67.24
C GLY A 476 22.51 49.06 -66.63
N ASP A 477 23.72 49.48 -66.99
CA ASP A 477 24.19 50.84 -67.34
C ASP A 477 24.11 52.08 -66.39
N ALA A 478 25.32 52.58 -66.08
CA ALA A 478 25.84 53.96 -66.25
C ALA A 478 24.95 55.20 -66.02
N ASP A 479 25.35 56.12 -65.14
CA ASP A 479 26.33 57.21 -65.38
C ASP A 479 26.13 58.43 -64.42
N LYS A 480 27.24 58.87 -63.80
CA LYS A 480 27.71 60.22 -63.40
C LYS A 480 26.92 61.26 -62.56
N ASN A 481 27.60 61.61 -61.45
CA ASN A 481 27.97 62.95 -60.92
C ASN A 481 26.90 63.96 -60.44
N SER A 482 26.97 64.36 -59.15
CA SER A 482 27.67 65.60 -58.71
C SER A 482 27.46 65.93 -57.20
N ALA A 483 28.54 66.44 -56.59
CA ALA A 483 28.63 67.41 -55.48
C ALA A 483 28.40 67.03 -53.99
N GLN A 484 29.54 66.95 -53.29
CA GLN A 484 29.96 67.69 -52.07
C GLN A 484 29.19 67.61 -50.73
N THR A 485 29.77 66.83 -49.82
CA THR A 485 30.29 67.17 -48.46
C THR A 485 29.56 68.22 -47.58
N LYS A 486 29.03 67.79 -46.42
CA LYS A 486 29.50 68.14 -45.04
C LYS A 486 28.59 67.58 -43.92
N ASP A 487 29.17 66.65 -43.16
CA ASP A 487 29.07 66.31 -41.71
C ASP A 487 27.74 66.09 -40.95
N PRO A 488 27.77 65.26 -39.88
CA PRO A 488 26.64 64.43 -39.48
C PRO A 488 25.92 64.89 -38.20
N SER A 489 24.58 64.72 -38.24
CA SER A 489 23.69 64.17 -37.20
C SER A 489 24.12 64.27 -35.73
N ASP A 490 23.56 65.25 -35.02
CA ASP A 490 23.25 65.14 -33.58
C ASP A 490 21.96 64.31 -33.40
N SER A 491 22.07 63.19 -32.69
CA SER A 491 20.92 62.49 -32.08
C SER A 491 21.27 62.17 -30.63
N PRO A 492 20.36 62.41 -29.67
CA PRO A 492 20.68 62.32 -28.26
C PRO A 492 20.85 60.87 -27.80
N SER A 493 21.90 60.65 -27.01
CA SER A 493 22.24 59.39 -26.36
C SER A 493 21.13 58.93 -25.39
N PRO A 494 20.73 57.64 -25.37
CA PRO A 494 19.79 57.12 -24.38
C PRO A 494 20.45 57.00 -23.01
N SER A 495 19.66 57.28 -21.97
CA SER A 495 20.04 57.14 -20.55
C SER A 495 20.26 55.66 -20.17
N PRO A 496 21.14 55.35 -19.20
CA PRO A 496 21.52 53.98 -18.89
C PRO A 496 20.41 53.23 -18.15
N SER A 497 19.97 52.10 -18.70
CA SER A 497 19.14 51.11 -18.02
C SER A 497 19.84 50.60 -16.74
N PRO A 498 19.12 50.37 -15.62
CA PRO A 498 19.73 49.86 -14.40
C PRO A 498 20.26 48.44 -14.63
N LYS A 499 21.56 48.23 -14.39
CA LYS A 499 22.19 46.90 -14.49
C LYS A 499 21.67 46.00 -13.38
N LEU A 500 20.83 45.03 -13.72
CA LEU A 500 20.39 43.94 -12.84
C LEU A 500 21.59 43.07 -12.44
N SER A 501 21.69 42.70 -11.15
CA SER A 501 22.71 41.76 -10.64
C SER A 501 22.51 40.36 -11.22
N GLU A 502 23.53 39.48 -11.17
CA GLU A 502 23.44 38.11 -11.70
C GLU A 502 22.27 37.31 -11.08
N LYS A 503 22.02 37.49 -9.77
CA LYS A 503 20.87 36.89 -9.08
C LYS A 503 19.54 37.41 -9.62
N GLN A 504 19.45 38.71 -9.89
CA GLN A 504 18.26 39.33 -10.46
C GLN A 504 18.02 38.92 -11.92
N GLN A 505 19.08 38.65 -12.69
CA GLN A 505 18.96 38.14 -14.06
C GLN A 505 18.43 36.70 -14.12
N GLN A 506 18.71 35.87 -13.11
CA GLN A 506 18.13 34.53 -13.01
C GLN A 506 16.63 34.58 -12.65
N LEU A 507 16.26 35.44 -11.70
CA LEU A 507 14.85 35.67 -11.34
C LEU A 507 14.05 36.29 -12.49
N ALA A 508 14.66 37.18 -13.28
CA ALA A 508 14.06 37.78 -14.46
C ALA A 508 13.58 36.76 -15.49
N LYS A 509 14.29 35.63 -15.65
CA LYS A 509 13.91 34.55 -16.58
C LYS A 509 12.63 33.81 -16.17
N GLN A 510 12.24 33.92 -14.90
CA GLN A 510 11.06 33.26 -14.35
C GLN A 510 9.83 34.19 -14.34
N CYS A 511 10.02 35.48 -14.63
CA CYS A 511 8.94 36.44 -14.76
C CYS A 511 8.21 36.22 -16.09
N THR A 512 6.97 35.76 -16.02
CA THR A 512 6.07 35.73 -17.18
C THR A 512 5.50 37.14 -17.36
N ALA A 513 5.56 37.69 -18.59
CA ALA A 513 4.83 38.92 -18.89
C ALA A 513 3.32 38.69 -18.64
N PRO A 514 2.61 39.67 -18.07
CA PRO A 514 1.21 39.53 -17.67
C PRO A 514 0.26 39.15 -18.82
#